data_AF-A0A4R5PDY4-F1
#
_entry.id   AF-A0A4R5PDY4-F1
#
_cell.length_a   1.000
_cell.length_b   1.000
_cell.length_c   1.000
_cell.angle_alpha   90.00
_cell.angle_beta   90.00
_cell.angle_gamma   90.00
#
_symmetry.space_group_name_H-M   'P 1'
#
loop_
_entity.id
_entity.type
_entity.pdbx_description
1 polymer ?
#
loop_
_entity_poly.entity_id
_entity_poly.type
_entity_poly.pdbx_seq_one_letter_code
_entity_poly.pdbx_strand_id
1 'polypeptide(L)'
;MKGLPKQQLDGLSALLNVAYEYAEKVDNYSASSLEDEPIQVSINGKGKITNCEMRQGLQRELTATELSEAFTDAIDGMSRRAEVECIEMLDEMRKQSQAIASKFEHSAEYGSALASLGGFKTAGG
;
A
#
# COMPACT_ATOMS: atom_id res chain seq x y z
N MET A 1 21.74 -28.95 -1.72
CA MET A 1 21.69 -28.80 -3.19
C MET A 1 22.78 -27.83 -3.62
N LYS A 2 23.53 -28.11 -4.69
CA LYS A 2 24.53 -27.20 -5.27
C LYS A 2 24.22 -27.03 -6.76
N GLY A 3 24.44 -25.84 -7.33
CA GLY A 3 24.18 -25.52 -8.75
C GLY A 3 22.95 -24.63 -9.00
N LEU A 4 22.64 -24.42 -10.30
CA LEU A 4 21.56 -23.57 -10.83
C LEU A 4 20.20 -23.69 -10.08
N PRO A 5 19.73 -24.89 -9.67
CA PRO A 5 18.45 -25.03 -8.96
C PRO A 5 18.44 -24.39 -7.57
N LYS A 6 19.59 -24.34 -6.88
CA LYS A 6 19.68 -23.65 -5.58
C LYS A 6 19.57 -22.14 -5.76
N GLN A 7 20.21 -21.57 -6.78
CA GLN A 7 20.14 -20.13 -7.07
C GLN A 7 18.72 -19.69 -7.47
N GLN A 8 17.99 -20.55 -8.17
CA GLN A 8 16.56 -20.35 -8.47
C GLN A 8 15.69 -20.37 -7.21
N LEU A 9 15.92 -21.33 -6.31
CA LEU A 9 15.17 -21.37 -5.05
C LEU A 9 15.50 -20.18 -4.14
N ASP A 10 16.76 -19.75 -4.09
CA ASP A 10 17.23 -18.67 -3.22
C ASP A 10 16.60 -17.32 -3.62
N GLY A 11 16.52 -16.98 -4.91
CA GLY A 11 15.89 -15.72 -5.33
C GLY A 11 14.36 -15.77 -5.37
N LEU A 12 13.72 -16.93 -5.60
CA LEU A 12 12.28 -17.09 -5.36
C LEU A 12 11.94 -16.85 -3.88
N SER A 13 12.76 -17.39 -2.97
CA SER A 13 12.61 -17.16 -1.54
C SER A 13 12.80 -15.67 -1.19
N ALA A 14 13.76 -14.99 -1.83
CA ALA A 14 13.98 -13.57 -1.62
C ALA A 14 12.80 -12.71 -2.12
N LEU A 15 12.20 -13.03 -3.27
CA LEU A 15 11.01 -12.34 -3.78
C LEU A 15 9.80 -12.57 -2.86
N LEU A 16 9.61 -13.79 -2.36
CA LEU A 16 8.55 -14.09 -1.38
C LEU A 16 8.73 -13.30 -0.09
N ASN A 17 9.96 -13.18 0.42
CA ASN A 17 10.22 -12.38 1.61
C ASN A 17 9.86 -10.91 1.41
N VAL A 18 10.20 -10.31 0.27
CA VAL A 18 9.77 -8.93 -0.05
C VAL A 18 8.25 -8.79 -0.07
N ALA A 19 7.54 -9.77 -0.63
CA ALA A 19 6.07 -9.77 -0.62
C ALA A 19 5.50 -9.89 0.81
N TYR A 20 6.10 -10.70 1.68
CA TYR A 20 5.69 -10.82 3.08
C TYR A 20 5.96 -9.53 3.87
N GLU A 21 7.12 -8.91 3.68
CA GLU A 21 7.46 -7.62 4.30
C GLU A 21 6.49 -6.51 3.87
N TYR A 22 6.14 -6.47 2.58
CA TYR A 22 5.11 -5.55 2.09
C TYR A 22 3.73 -5.82 2.73
N ALA A 23 3.31 -7.08 2.78
CA ALA A 23 2.04 -7.45 3.39
C ALA A 23 1.97 -7.04 4.88
N GLU A 24 3.07 -7.24 5.62
CA GLU A 24 3.19 -6.82 7.01
C GLU A 24 3.13 -5.29 7.16
N LYS A 25 3.81 -4.54 6.29
CA LYS A 25 3.72 -3.06 6.28
C LYS A 25 2.29 -2.58 6.08
N VAL A 26 1.57 -3.15 5.11
CA VAL A 26 0.17 -2.80 4.83
C VAL A 26 -0.74 -3.21 5.99
N ASP A 27 -0.54 -4.39 6.58
CA ASP A 27 -1.35 -4.85 7.71
C ASP A 27 -1.16 -3.97 8.96
N ASN A 28 0.04 -3.45 9.18
CA ASN A 28 0.36 -2.56 10.30
C ASN A 28 0.08 -1.08 10.02
N TYR A 29 -0.22 -0.71 8.77
CA TYR A 29 -0.47 0.67 8.42
C TYR A 29 -1.80 1.18 9.01
N SER A 30 -1.73 2.35 9.64
CA SER A 30 -2.89 3.15 10.02
C SER A 30 -2.57 4.62 9.89
N ALA A 31 -3.46 5.36 9.23
CA ALA A 31 -3.47 6.81 9.21
C ALA A 31 -4.66 7.33 10.00
N SER A 32 -4.47 8.46 10.66
CA SER A 32 -5.52 9.18 11.39
C SER A 32 -5.37 10.68 11.14
N SER A 33 -6.50 11.37 11.14
CA SER A 33 -6.58 12.84 11.19
C SER A 33 -5.98 13.40 12.48
N LEU A 34 -5.72 14.70 12.51
CA LEU A 34 -5.29 15.38 13.74
C LEU A 34 -6.41 15.43 14.78
N GLU A 35 -6.04 15.54 16.06
CA GLU A 35 -7.00 15.55 17.18
C GLU A 35 -7.90 16.80 17.21
N ASP A 36 -7.47 17.90 16.59
CA ASP A 36 -8.21 19.17 16.57
C ASP A 36 -9.12 19.32 15.34
N GLU A 37 -9.12 18.35 14.42
CA GLU A 37 -10.00 18.37 13.25
C GLU A 37 -11.48 18.22 13.67
N PRO A 38 -12.42 18.94 13.03
CA PRO A 38 -13.84 18.86 13.35
C PRO A 38 -14.42 17.45 13.18
N ILE A 39 -13.91 16.68 12.23
CA ILE A 39 -14.27 15.29 11.97
C ILE A 39 -12.96 14.52 11.88
N GLN A 40 -12.81 13.56 12.79
CA GLN A 40 -11.66 12.70 12.85
C GLN A 40 -11.93 11.41 12.11
N VAL A 41 -11.01 10.98 11.26
CA VAL A 41 -11.10 9.75 10.46
C VAL A 41 -9.81 8.96 10.59
N SER A 42 -9.95 7.66 10.83
CA SER A 42 -8.84 6.71 10.79
C SER A 42 -9.07 5.67 9.70
N ILE A 43 -8.04 5.39 8.91
CA ILE A 43 -8.04 4.37 7.84
C ILE A 43 -6.86 3.42 8.03
N ASN A 44 -7.06 2.13 7.76
CA ASN A 44 -5.98 1.13 7.75
C ASN A 44 -5.44 0.85 6.34
N GLY A 45 -4.38 0.05 6.23
CA GLY A 45 -3.71 -0.23 4.94
C GLY A 45 -4.57 -0.99 3.93
N LYS A 46 -5.72 -1.52 4.35
CA LYS A 46 -6.70 -2.19 3.49
C LYS A 46 -7.77 -1.22 2.97
N GLY A 47 -7.60 0.08 3.19
CA GLY A 47 -8.56 1.12 2.80
C GLY A 47 -9.85 1.09 3.61
N LYS A 48 -9.87 0.42 4.77
CA LYS A 48 -11.05 0.42 5.64
C LYS A 48 -10.98 1.57 6.63
N ILE A 49 -12.08 2.32 6.73
CA ILE A 49 -12.29 3.27 7.82
C ILE A 49 -12.46 2.46 9.11
N THR A 50 -11.57 2.69 10.08
CA THR A 50 -11.56 2.04 11.39
C THR A 50 -12.14 2.92 12.48
N ASN A 51 -12.09 4.24 12.29
CA ASN A 51 -12.72 5.21 13.18
C ASN A 51 -13.26 6.40 12.37
N CYS A 52 -14.39 6.97 12.81
CA CYS A 52 -14.95 8.19 12.24
C CYS A 52 -15.81 8.89 13.31
N GLU A 53 -15.32 10.01 13.83
CA GLU A 53 -15.92 10.72 14.96
C GLU A 53 -15.99 12.22 14.67
N MET A 54 -17.05 12.88 15.13
CA MET A 54 -17.13 14.35 15.07
C MET A 54 -16.80 14.97 16.42
N ARG A 55 -16.21 16.17 16.40
CA ARG A 55 -16.05 17.01 17.58
C ARG A 55 -17.41 17.27 18.23
N GLN A 56 -17.42 17.20 19.56
CA GLN A 56 -18.62 17.49 20.35
C GLN A 56 -19.15 18.90 20.05
N GLY A 57 -20.45 18.99 19.77
CA GLY A 57 -21.13 20.27 19.52
C GLY A 57 -21.20 20.69 18.06
N LEU A 58 -20.44 20.06 17.16
CA LEU A 58 -20.39 20.42 15.73
C LEU A 58 -21.77 20.39 15.05
N GLN A 59 -22.62 19.43 15.40
CA GLN A 59 -24.01 19.32 14.92
C GLN A 59 -24.92 20.50 15.30
N ARG A 60 -24.51 21.36 16.24
CA ARG A 60 -25.22 22.60 16.60
C ARG A 60 -24.68 23.81 15.85
N GLU A 61 -23.49 23.68 15.29
CA GLU A 61 -22.79 24.75 14.55
C GLU A 61 -23.09 24.66 13.05
N LEU A 62 -23.33 23.45 12.53
CA LEU A 62 -23.56 23.20 11.11
C LEU A 62 -25.00 22.73 10.83
N THR A 63 -25.50 23.05 9.66
CA THR A 63 -26.70 22.42 9.09
C THR A 63 -26.42 20.95 8.76
N ALA A 64 -27.48 20.16 8.56
CA ALA A 64 -27.33 18.76 8.16
C ALA A 64 -26.54 18.58 6.84
N THR A 65 -26.73 19.50 5.89
CA THR A 65 -26.00 19.49 4.61
C THR A 65 -24.51 19.78 4.83
N GLU A 66 -24.17 20.86 5.54
CA GLU A 66 -22.78 21.22 5.83
C GLU A 66 -22.07 20.13 6.65
N LEU A 67 -22.77 19.48 7.58
CA LEU A 67 -22.22 18.36 8.34
C LEU A 67 -21.93 17.17 7.42
N SER A 68 -22.84 16.84 6.50
CA SER A 68 -22.64 15.76 5.53
C SER A 68 -21.47 16.04 4.58
N GLU A 69 -21.33 17.29 4.12
CA GLU A 69 -20.20 17.73 3.30
C GLU A 69 -18.89 17.61 4.09
N ALA A 70 -18.86 18.08 5.33
CA ALA A 70 -17.67 17.97 6.19
C ALA A 70 -17.24 16.51 6.42
N PHE A 71 -18.17 15.57 6.61
CA PHE A 71 -17.84 14.14 6.71
C PHE A 71 -17.26 13.60 5.42
N THR A 72 -17.84 13.98 4.28
CA THR A 72 -17.38 13.55 2.97
C THR A 72 -15.97 14.05 2.70
N ASP A 73 -15.72 15.34 2.95
CA ASP A 73 -14.42 15.96 2.76
C ASP A 73 -13.34 15.34 3.65
N ALA A 74 -13.66 15.07 4.92
CA ALA A 74 -12.73 14.42 5.85
C ALA A 74 -12.39 12.99 5.42
N ILE A 75 -13.38 12.20 4.99
CA ILE A 75 -13.18 10.83 4.51
C ILE A 75 -12.38 10.83 3.22
N ASP A 76 -12.72 11.69 2.26
CA ASP A 76 -12.02 11.77 0.98
C ASP A 76 -10.57 12.23 1.16
N GLY A 77 -10.35 13.23 2.01
CA GLY A 77 -9.01 13.71 2.37
C GLY A 77 -8.15 12.61 2.98
N MET A 78 -8.70 11.88 3.96
CA MET A 78 -8.00 10.77 4.59
C MET A 78 -7.75 9.61 3.62
N SER A 79 -8.72 9.29 2.76
CA SER A 79 -8.59 8.23 1.76
C SER A 79 -7.48 8.53 0.75
N ARG A 80 -7.40 9.78 0.25
CA ARG A 80 -6.33 10.21 -0.66
C ARG A 80 -4.97 10.16 0.00
N ARG A 81 -4.86 10.61 1.25
CA ARG A 81 -3.60 10.53 2.00
C ARG A 81 -3.15 9.08 2.16
N ALA A 82 -4.07 8.21 2.57
CA ALA A 82 -3.78 6.78 2.71
C ALA A 82 -3.39 6.12 1.39
N GLU A 83 -4.05 6.50 0.29
CA GLU A 83 -3.69 6.02 -1.05
C GLU A 83 -2.25 6.41 -1.42
N VAL A 84 -1.83 7.65 -1.20
CA VAL A 84 -0.47 8.12 -1.49
C VAL A 84 0.57 7.30 -0.71
N GLU A 85 0.37 7.15 0.61
CA GLU A 85 1.29 6.40 1.47
C GLU A 85 1.35 4.90 1.07
N CYS A 86 0.22 4.28 0.73
CA CYS A 86 0.16 2.91 0.22
C CYS A 86 0.86 2.75 -1.15
N ILE A 87 0.75 3.73 -2.05
CA ILE A 87 1.45 3.74 -3.35
C ILE A 87 2.97 3.78 -3.13
N GLU A 88 3.46 4.53 -2.15
CA GLU A 88 4.88 4.57 -1.80
C GLU A 88 5.37 3.20 -1.29
N MET A 89 4.60 2.53 -0.44
CA MET A 89 4.91 1.16 0.02
C MET A 89 4.98 0.16 -1.14
N LEU A 90 4.05 0.28 -2.10
CA LEU A 90 4.02 -0.56 -3.29
C LEU A 90 5.23 -0.29 -4.21
N ASP A 91 5.62 0.98 -4.38
CA ASP A 91 6.81 1.33 -5.16
C ASP A 91 8.11 0.85 -4.50
N GLU A 92 8.19 0.87 -3.17
CA GLU A 92 9.30 0.27 -2.43
C GLU A 92 9.40 -1.24 -2.68
N MET A 93 8.28 -1.98 -2.52
CA MET A 93 8.21 -3.42 -2.81
C MET A 93 8.65 -3.71 -4.25
N ARG A 94 8.18 -2.90 -5.21
CA ARG A 94 8.53 -3.02 -6.62
C ARG A 94 10.03 -2.83 -6.84
N LYS A 95 10.64 -1.77 -6.29
CA LYS A 95 12.07 -1.49 -6.41
C LYS A 95 12.92 -2.62 -5.82
N GLN A 96 12.56 -3.12 -4.64
CA GLN A 96 13.25 -4.24 -4.01
C GLN A 96 13.14 -5.52 -4.86
N SER A 97 11.94 -5.82 -5.37
CA SER A 97 11.70 -6.97 -6.24
C SER A 97 12.52 -6.89 -7.53
N GLN A 98 12.60 -5.71 -8.15
CA GLN A 98 13.44 -5.48 -9.34
C GLN A 98 14.93 -5.66 -9.04
N ALA A 99 15.41 -5.13 -7.91
CA ALA A 99 16.80 -5.29 -7.49
C ALA A 99 17.17 -6.75 -7.22
N ILE A 100 16.23 -7.56 -6.69
CA ILE A 100 16.40 -9.01 -6.54
C ILE A 100 16.42 -9.64 -7.93
N ALA A 101 15.41 -9.40 -8.75
CA ALA A 101 15.30 -9.93 -10.11
C ALA A 101 16.59 -9.77 -10.91
N SER A 102 17.15 -8.55 -10.97
CA SER A 102 18.37 -8.27 -11.72
C SER A 102 19.61 -9.00 -11.18
N LYS A 103 19.66 -9.32 -9.88
CA LYS A 103 20.75 -10.17 -9.33
C LYS A 103 20.65 -11.62 -9.80
N PHE A 104 19.44 -12.08 -10.14
CA PHE A 104 19.16 -13.45 -10.54
C PHE A 104 18.85 -13.62 -12.05
N GLU A 105 18.79 -12.53 -12.83
CA GLU A 105 18.58 -12.51 -14.29
C GLU A 105 19.64 -13.29 -15.09
N HIS A 106 20.84 -13.49 -14.53
CA HIS A 106 21.85 -14.36 -15.13
C HIS A 106 21.59 -15.86 -14.93
N SER A 107 20.52 -16.25 -14.23
CA SER A 107 19.98 -17.60 -14.26
C SER A 107 18.74 -17.60 -15.18
N ALA A 108 18.88 -18.22 -16.34
CA ALA A 108 18.09 -18.01 -17.58
C ALA A 108 16.55 -18.16 -17.53
N GLU A 109 15.91 -18.28 -16.36
CA GLU A 109 14.47 -18.53 -16.20
C GLU A 109 13.73 -17.49 -15.32
N TYR A 110 14.43 -16.58 -14.64
CA TYR A 110 13.80 -15.58 -13.75
C TYR A 110 12.85 -14.61 -14.45
N GLY A 111 13.11 -14.30 -15.73
CA GLY A 111 12.22 -13.47 -16.53
C GLY A 111 10.80 -14.03 -16.66
N SER A 112 10.63 -15.36 -16.61
CA SER A 112 9.32 -16.01 -16.72
C SER A 112 8.50 -15.95 -15.42
N ALA A 113 9.16 -16.00 -14.26
CA ALA A 113 8.52 -15.89 -12.94
C ALA A 113 8.04 -14.45 -12.65
N LEU A 114 8.75 -13.43 -13.15
CA LEU A 114 8.30 -12.04 -13.07
C LEU A 114 7.15 -11.76 -14.05
N ALA A 115 7.16 -12.37 -15.23
CA ALA A 115 6.05 -12.27 -16.18
C ALA A 115 4.76 -12.90 -15.62
N SER A 116 4.86 -14.02 -14.89
CA SER A 116 3.70 -14.70 -14.28
C SER A 116 3.15 -13.99 -13.04
N LEU A 117 3.95 -13.19 -12.34
CA LEU A 117 3.52 -12.34 -11.22
C LEU A 117 2.88 -11.01 -11.65
N GLY A 118 2.56 -10.85 -12.95
CA GLY A 118 1.91 -9.64 -13.48
C GLY A 118 2.90 -8.59 -13.98
N GLY A 119 4.00 -9.05 -14.61
CA GLY A 119 5.05 -8.20 -15.17
C GLY A 119 4.51 -6.94 -15.84
N PHE A 120 4.86 -5.81 -15.24
CA PHE A 120 4.71 -4.44 -15.73
C PHE A 120 4.76 -4.37 -17.27
N LYS A 121 3.59 -4.29 -17.91
CA LYS A 121 3.51 -3.73 -19.26
C LYS A 121 3.91 -2.26 -19.13
N THR A 122 5.16 -1.95 -19.43
CA THR A 122 5.51 -0.60 -19.86
C THR A 122 4.72 -0.33 -21.14
N ALA A 123 3.79 0.60 -21.09
CA ALA A 123 3.21 1.18 -22.29
C ALA A 123 4.35 1.78 -23.13
N GLY A 124 4.53 1.28 -24.35
CA GLY A 124 5.54 1.81 -25.28
C GLY A 124 5.91 0.79 -26.35
N GLY A 125 5.29 0.90 -27.52
CA GLY A 125 5.51 0.10 -28.72
C GLY A 125 4.33 0.21 -29.66
#